data_AF-A0A502FVV2-F1
#
_entry.id   AF-A0A502FVV2-F1
#
_cell.length_a   1.000
_cell.length_b   1.000
_cell.length_c   1.000
_cell.angle_alpha   90.00
_cell.angle_beta   90.00
_cell.angle_gamma   90.00
#
_symmetry.space_group_name_H-M   'P 1'
#
loop_
_entity.id
_entity.type
_entity.pdbx_description
1 polymer ?
#
loop_
_entity_poly.entity_id
_entity_poly.type
_entity_poly.pdbx_seq_one_letter_code
_entity_poly.pdbx_strand_id
1 'polypeptide(L)'
;MAMQPDTGAQPPRPPARGRTARRSLGAALAMALASCAPAPDRTASRVLEEVLESHRASIASLDAGPAATRPLPSAPLSNAPAGRGAPGSVSALLGQSREGVIAVLGQPTRRRPEGEAEIWLYQGPNCALDVVLYRENRTPRVAWAAARASGTQRRTEAGCLSELVSG
;
A
#
# COMPACT_ATOMS: atom_id res chain seq x y z
N MET A 1 -19.95 28.51 -45.18
CA MET A 1 -19.10 29.61 -45.68
C MET A 1 -19.87 30.91 -45.44
N ALA A 2 -19.87 31.42 -44.21
CA ALA A 2 -18.87 32.36 -43.67
C ALA A 2 -19.10 33.79 -44.19
N MET A 3 -20.10 34.45 -43.60
CA MET A 3 -20.30 35.90 -43.59
C MET A 3 -19.17 36.54 -42.77
N GLN A 4 -18.45 37.49 -43.37
CA GLN A 4 -17.56 38.40 -42.66
C GLN A 4 -18.38 39.55 -42.07
N PRO A 5 -18.20 39.90 -40.78
CA PRO A 5 -18.63 41.20 -40.27
C PRO A 5 -17.48 42.21 -40.36
N ASP A 6 -17.79 43.32 -41.02
CA ASP A 6 -16.97 44.51 -41.15
C ASP A 6 -17.07 45.42 -39.91
N THR A 7 -16.05 46.26 -39.84
CA THR A 7 -15.51 47.13 -38.81
C THR A 7 -16.47 48.22 -38.34
N GLY A 8 -16.48 48.54 -37.04
CA GLY A 8 -17.36 49.57 -36.49
C GLY A 8 -16.89 50.22 -35.18
N ALA A 9 -15.84 51.03 -35.29
CA ALA A 9 -15.54 52.27 -34.54
C ALA A 9 -15.78 52.36 -33.01
N GLN A 10 -14.68 52.61 -32.31
CA GLN A 10 -14.58 52.87 -30.87
C GLN A 10 -14.79 54.36 -30.52
N PRO A 11 -15.62 54.71 -29.51
CA PRO A 11 -15.77 56.09 -29.04
C PRO A 11 -14.66 56.55 -28.08
N PRO A 12 -14.46 57.88 -27.93
CA PRO A 12 -13.23 58.48 -27.40
C PRO A 12 -13.06 58.41 -25.88
N ARG A 13 -11.80 58.37 -25.45
CA ARG A 13 -11.38 58.41 -24.04
C ARG A 13 -11.48 59.84 -23.46
N PRO A 14 -11.99 60.02 -22.23
CA PRO A 14 -11.88 61.28 -21.50
C PRO A 14 -10.50 61.46 -20.84
N PRO A 15 -10.08 62.72 -20.59
CA PRO A 15 -8.72 63.08 -20.15
C PRO A 15 -8.46 62.90 -18.65
N ALA A 16 -7.18 62.72 -18.33
CA ALA A 16 -6.63 62.65 -16.98
C ALA A 16 -6.55 64.01 -16.27
N ARG A 17 -7.15 64.11 -15.07
CA ARG A 17 -6.93 65.11 -14.00
C ARG A 17 -7.30 64.40 -12.67
N GLY A 18 -6.62 64.51 -11.54
CA GLY A 18 -5.44 65.25 -11.10
C GLY A 18 -4.94 64.63 -9.79
N ARG A 19 -3.74 65.05 -9.41
CA ARG A 19 -2.83 64.50 -8.40
C ARG A 19 -3.28 64.67 -6.93
N THR A 20 -2.74 63.77 -6.10
CA THR A 20 -2.26 63.98 -4.71
C THR A 20 -3.26 64.31 -3.60
N ALA A 21 -3.68 63.30 -2.80
CA ALA A 21 -4.02 63.49 -1.38
C ALA A 21 -4.29 62.20 -0.54
N ARG A 22 -4.18 60.96 -1.08
CA ARG A 22 -4.61 59.75 -0.34
C ARG A 22 -3.54 58.67 -0.15
N ARG A 23 -2.25 59.05 -0.15
CA ARG A 23 -1.14 58.10 0.08
C ARG A 23 -0.91 57.74 1.55
N SER A 24 -1.54 58.43 2.50
CA SER A 24 -1.33 58.23 3.94
C SER A 24 -2.33 57.27 4.60
N LEU A 25 -3.43 56.87 3.94
CA LEU A 25 -4.42 55.95 4.54
C LEU A 25 -4.10 54.46 4.34
N GLY A 26 -3.29 54.11 3.34
CA GLY A 26 -3.02 52.69 3.01
C GLY A 26 -2.05 52.00 3.99
N ALA A 27 -1.09 52.74 4.56
CA ALA A 27 -0.08 52.16 5.43
C ALA A 27 -0.62 51.81 6.83
N ALA A 28 -1.55 52.60 7.36
CA ALA A 28 -2.15 52.34 8.67
C ALA A 28 -3.08 51.12 8.67
N LEU A 29 -3.78 50.87 7.56
CA LEU A 29 -4.69 49.72 7.43
C LEU A 29 -3.92 48.38 7.28
N ALA A 30 -2.74 48.39 6.66
CA ALA A 30 -1.89 47.21 6.54
C ALA A 30 -1.23 46.80 7.87
N MET A 31 -0.90 47.75 8.76
CA MET A 31 -0.38 47.42 10.10
C MET A 31 -1.46 46.86 11.04
N ALA A 32 -2.71 47.29 10.91
CA ALA A 32 -3.79 46.84 11.79
C ALA A 32 -4.19 45.36 11.54
N LEU A 33 -3.98 44.83 10.33
CA LEU A 33 -4.34 43.45 9.97
C LEU A 33 -3.28 42.41 10.36
N ALA A 34 -2.04 42.81 10.69
CA ALA A 34 -0.97 41.89 11.08
C ALA A 34 -1.02 41.45 12.56
N SER A 35 -1.90 42.06 13.37
CA SER A 35 -1.97 41.81 14.82
C SER A 35 -2.72 40.54 15.24
N CYS A 36 -3.31 39.79 14.29
CA CYS A 36 -4.08 38.58 14.59
C CYS A 36 -3.36 37.26 14.25
N ALA A 37 -2.08 37.28 13.91
CA ALA A 37 -1.32 36.04 13.72
C ALA A 37 -0.87 35.51 15.11
N PRO A 38 -1.36 34.34 15.57
CA PRO A 38 -0.79 33.70 16.74
C PRO A 38 0.70 33.45 16.49
N ALA A 39 1.54 33.80 17.47
CA ALA A 39 2.97 33.58 17.36
C ALA A 39 3.23 32.08 17.13
N PRO A 40 4.16 31.71 16.23
CA PRO A 40 4.43 30.31 15.93
C PRO A 40 4.88 29.59 17.21
N ASP A 41 4.16 28.52 17.56
CA ASP A 41 4.49 27.67 18.68
C ASP A 41 5.77 26.89 18.37
N ARG A 42 6.89 27.36 18.90
CA ARG A 42 8.21 26.76 18.72
C ARG A 42 8.29 25.33 19.24
N THR A 43 7.43 24.95 20.18
CA THR A 43 7.39 23.58 20.70
C THR A 43 6.75 22.63 19.70
N ALA A 44 5.63 23.02 19.09
CA ALA A 44 4.97 22.28 18.03
C ALA A 44 5.89 22.08 16.81
N SER A 45 6.67 23.11 16.43
CA SER A 45 7.64 22.99 15.33
C SER A 45 8.74 21.97 15.62
N ARG A 46 9.27 21.93 16.85
CA ARG A 46 10.33 20.97 17.24
C ARG A 46 9.82 19.53 17.26
N VAL A 47 8.63 19.31 17.81
CA VAL A 47 8.01 17.97 17.83
C VAL A 47 7.75 17.48 16.40
N LEU A 48 7.27 18.36 15.52
CA LEU A 48 7.07 18.00 14.12
C LEU A 48 8.40 17.62 13.42
N GLU A 49 9.46 18.36 13.69
CA GLU A 49 10.79 18.08 13.12
C GLU A 49 11.33 16.73 13.61
N GLU A 50 11.21 16.43 14.90
CA GLU A 50 11.59 15.13 15.48
C GLU A 50 10.78 13.96 14.89
N VAL A 51 9.46 14.14 14.73
CA VAL A 51 8.60 13.12 14.10
C VAL A 51 8.99 12.90 12.64
N LEU A 52 9.29 13.96 11.89
CA LEU A 52 9.72 13.87 10.49
C LEU A 52 11.09 13.17 10.37
N GLU A 53 12.03 13.44 11.28
CA GLU A 53 13.32 12.73 11.32
C GLU A 53 13.16 11.24 11.63
N SER A 54 12.36 10.90 12.64
CA SER A 54 12.05 9.52 13.00
C SER A 54 11.39 8.76 11.84
N HIS A 55 10.47 9.43 11.12
CA HIS A 55 9.81 8.85 9.96
C HIS A 55 10.78 8.59 8.81
N ARG A 56 11.69 9.53 8.52
CA ARG A 56 12.73 9.33 7.49
C ARG A 56 13.67 8.17 7.84
N ALA A 57 14.08 8.05 9.10
CA ALA A 57 14.93 6.94 9.54
C ALA A 57 14.23 5.58 9.38
N SER A 58 12.92 5.54 9.64
CA SER A 58 12.10 4.34 9.46
C SER A 58 12.00 3.94 7.98
N ILE A 59 11.77 4.90 7.08
CA ILE A 59 11.68 4.64 5.64
C ILE A 59 13.05 4.23 5.06
N ALA A 60 14.13 4.90 5.46
CA ALA A 60 15.48 4.56 5.01
C ALA A 60 15.87 3.10 5.35
N SER A 61 15.32 2.55 6.43
CA SER A 61 15.51 1.14 6.82
C SER A 61 14.80 0.16 5.89
N LEU A 62 13.75 0.59 5.17
CA LEU A 62 13.06 -0.20 4.15
C LEU A 62 13.82 -0.18 2.82
N ASP A 63 14.42 0.96 2.46
CA ASP A 63 15.22 1.13 1.24
C ASP A 63 16.60 0.46 1.31
N ALA A 64 17.12 0.19 2.51
CA ALA A 64 18.39 -0.52 2.71
C ALA A 64 18.39 -1.96 2.16
N GLY A 65 17.23 -2.46 1.71
CA GLY A 65 17.09 -3.66 0.90
C GLY A 65 17.42 -4.97 1.63
N PRO A 66 16.70 -6.06 1.37
CA PRO A 66 17.20 -7.38 1.77
C PRO A 66 18.49 -7.66 1.02
N ALA A 67 19.52 -8.13 1.73
CA ALA A 67 20.73 -8.67 1.13
C ALA A 67 20.36 -9.66 0.01
N ALA A 68 20.99 -9.48 -1.15
CA ALA A 68 20.69 -10.16 -2.41
C ALA A 68 20.33 -11.64 -2.21
N THR A 69 19.07 -11.98 -2.49
CA THR A 69 18.64 -13.37 -2.59
C THR A 69 19.19 -13.93 -3.89
N ARG A 70 20.20 -14.78 -3.79
CA ARG A 70 20.74 -15.54 -4.92
C ARG A 70 19.62 -16.37 -5.55
N PRO A 71 19.42 -16.37 -6.88
CA PRO A 71 18.42 -17.20 -7.52
C PRO A 71 18.74 -18.68 -7.30
N LEU A 72 17.77 -19.44 -6.76
CA LEU A 72 17.84 -20.89 -6.77
C LEU A 72 17.44 -21.41 -8.16
N PRO A 73 18.06 -22.48 -8.66
CA PRO A 73 17.67 -23.10 -9.91
C PRO A 73 16.27 -23.74 -9.80
N SER A 74 15.44 -23.50 -10.81
CA SER A 74 14.11 -24.09 -10.96
C SER A 74 14.22 -25.60 -11.16
N ALA A 75 13.88 -26.38 -10.13
CA ALA A 75 13.75 -27.83 -10.26
C ALA A 75 12.42 -28.18 -10.97
N PRO A 76 12.38 -29.24 -11.79
CA PRO A 76 11.15 -29.64 -12.47
C PRO A 76 10.09 -30.13 -11.48
N LEU A 77 8.83 -29.80 -11.76
CA LEU A 77 7.65 -30.23 -11.00
C LEU A 77 7.56 -31.76 -11.02
N SER A 78 7.85 -32.38 -9.88
CA SER A 78 7.70 -33.82 -9.69
C SER A 78 6.27 -34.11 -9.25
N ASN A 79 5.51 -34.83 -10.08
CA ASN A 79 4.25 -35.45 -9.69
C ASN A 79 4.54 -36.69 -8.82
N ALA A 80 4.99 -36.47 -7.59
CA ALA A 80 5.12 -37.51 -6.58
C ALA A 80 3.94 -37.43 -5.60
N PRO A 81 3.39 -38.56 -5.13
CA PRO A 81 2.36 -38.53 -4.10
C PRO A 81 2.96 -37.92 -2.82
N ALA A 82 2.38 -36.81 -2.36
CA ALA A 82 2.83 -36.10 -1.18
C ALA A 82 2.76 -37.02 0.05
N GLY A 83 3.92 -37.39 0.58
CA GLY A 83 4.02 -37.94 1.93
C GLY A 83 3.49 -36.94 2.96
N ARG A 84 3.04 -37.46 4.11
CA ARG A 84 2.43 -36.76 5.27
C ARG A 84 3.33 -35.75 5.98
N GLY A 85 4.07 -34.93 5.25
CA GLY A 85 4.90 -33.85 5.76
C GLY A 85 4.37 -32.50 5.33
N ALA A 86 4.59 -31.48 6.15
CA ALA A 86 4.30 -30.11 5.76
C ALA A 86 5.09 -29.73 4.50
N PRO A 87 4.50 -28.94 3.58
CA PRO A 87 5.26 -28.41 2.45
C PRO A 87 6.45 -27.60 2.98
N GLY A 88 7.61 -27.77 2.35
CA GLY A 88 8.81 -26.99 2.70
C GLY A 88 8.69 -25.51 2.35
N SER A 89 7.76 -25.15 1.45
CA SER A 89 7.49 -23.79 0.99
C SER A 89 6.06 -23.62 0.50
N VAL A 90 5.56 -22.37 0.48
CA VAL A 90 4.24 -22.00 -0.06
C VAL A 90 4.18 -22.14 -1.57
N SER A 91 5.33 -22.08 -2.26
CA SER A 91 5.41 -22.32 -3.70
C SER A 91 4.94 -23.73 -4.07
N ALA A 92 5.08 -24.71 -3.17
CA ALA A 92 4.57 -26.07 -3.38
C ALA A 92 3.03 -26.15 -3.38
N LEU A 93 2.34 -25.11 -2.89
CA LEU A 93 0.88 -25.04 -2.90
C LEU A 93 0.33 -24.49 -4.23
N LEU A 94 1.14 -23.81 -5.03
CA LEU A 94 0.69 -23.21 -6.28
C LEU A 94 0.17 -24.29 -7.24
N GLY A 95 -0.97 -24.03 -7.88
CA GLY A 95 -1.66 -24.96 -8.77
C GLY A 95 -2.39 -26.11 -8.07
N GLN A 96 -2.28 -26.26 -6.74
CA GLN A 96 -3.02 -27.30 -6.03
C GLN A 96 -4.53 -27.06 -6.10
N SER A 97 -5.31 -28.14 -6.07
CA SER A 97 -6.76 -28.05 -5.94
C SER A 97 -7.17 -27.72 -4.50
N ARG A 98 -8.42 -27.31 -4.32
CA ARG A 98 -9.03 -27.16 -2.99
C ARG A 98 -8.80 -28.39 -2.12
N GLU A 99 -9.09 -29.56 -2.68
CA GLU A 99 -9.01 -30.84 -1.99
C GLU A 99 -7.56 -31.19 -1.66
N GLY A 100 -6.62 -30.89 -2.56
CA GLY A 100 -5.18 -31.08 -2.32
C GLY A 100 -4.66 -30.22 -1.18
N VAL A 101 -5.03 -28.94 -1.14
CA VAL A 101 -4.64 -28.04 -0.03
C VAL A 101 -5.25 -28.53 1.29
N ILE A 102 -6.53 -28.94 1.29
CA ILE A 102 -7.19 -29.46 2.50
C ILE A 102 -6.57 -30.77 2.97
N ALA A 103 -6.17 -31.66 2.05
CA ALA A 103 -5.54 -32.92 2.41
C ALA A 103 -4.18 -32.73 3.11
N VAL A 104 -3.48 -31.64 2.78
CA VAL A 104 -2.15 -31.34 3.34
C VAL A 104 -2.25 -30.47 4.60
N LEU A 105 -3.03 -29.39 4.57
CA LEU A 105 -3.08 -28.36 5.62
C LEU A 105 -4.33 -28.44 6.50
N GLY A 106 -5.26 -29.36 6.21
CA GLY A 106 -6.55 -29.42 6.88
C GLY A 106 -7.52 -28.32 6.42
N GLN A 107 -8.56 -28.10 7.23
CA GLN A 107 -9.56 -27.08 6.94
C GLN A 107 -9.01 -25.68 7.28
N PRO A 108 -9.24 -24.68 6.42
CA PRO A 108 -8.88 -23.30 6.73
C PRO A 108 -9.73 -22.75 7.87
N THR A 109 -9.13 -21.91 8.71
CA THR A 109 -9.81 -21.21 9.81
C THR A 109 -10.90 -20.26 9.29
N ARG A 110 -10.67 -19.61 8.15
CA ARG A 110 -11.66 -18.75 7.48
C ARG A 110 -11.61 -18.94 5.97
N ARG A 111 -12.78 -18.86 5.35
CA ARG A 111 -12.96 -18.87 3.90
C ARG A 111 -13.86 -17.70 3.51
N ARG A 112 -13.48 -16.97 2.47
CA ARG A 112 -14.26 -15.87 1.93
C ARG A 112 -14.30 -15.95 0.40
N PRO A 113 -15.49 -16.10 -0.21
CA PRO A 113 -15.63 -15.97 -1.65
C PRO A 113 -15.47 -14.50 -2.07
N GLU A 114 -14.77 -14.26 -3.16
CA GLU A 114 -14.41 -12.93 -3.69
C GLU A 114 -14.51 -12.96 -5.23
N GLY A 115 -15.72 -12.83 -5.77
CA GLY A 115 -15.95 -12.96 -7.21
C GLY A 115 -15.56 -14.36 -7.74
N GLU A 116 -14.64 -14.40 -8.71
CA GLU A 116 -14.08 -15.66 -9.26
C GLU A 116 -12.95 -16.25 -8.39
N ALA A 117 -12.65 -15.62 -7.26
CA ALA A 117 -11.64 -16.07 -6.32
C ALA A 117 -12.24 -16.60 -5.01
N GLU A 118 -11.45 -17.40 -4.30
CA GLU A 118 -11.67 -17.72 -2.89
C GLU A 118 -10.43 -17.39 -2.09
N ILE A 119 -10.60 -16.65 -1.01
CA ILE A 119 -9.54 -16.30 -0.07
C ILE A 119 -9.70 -17.15 1.18
N TRP A 120 -8.68 -17.94 1.48
CA TRP A 120 -8.62 -18.79 2.65
C TRP A 120 -7.52 -18.33 3.58
N LEU A 121 -7.79 -18.42 4.87
CA LEU A 121 -6.84 -18.06 5.92
C LEU A 121 -6.71 -19.25 6.88
N TYR A 122 -5.48 -19.73 7.01
CA TYR A 122 -5.06 -20.67 8.03
C TYR A 122 -4.37 -19.89 9.14
N GLN A 123 -4.78 -20.09 10.39
CA GLN A 123 -4.19 -19.44 11.55
C GLN A 123 -3.57 -20.48 12.47
N GLY A 124 -2.28 -20.31 12.77
CA GLY A 124 -1.59 -21.00 13.84
C GLY A 124 -1.33 -20.04 15.02
N PRO A 125 -0.81 -20.56 16.14
CA PRO A 125 -0.48 -19.74 17.31
C PRO A 125 0.46 -18.56 17.01
N ASN A 126 1.42 -18.74 16.12
CA ASN A 126 2.49 -17.77 15.86
C ASN A 126 2.62 -17.36 14.39
N CYS A 127 1.73 -17.83 13.52
CA CYS A 127 1.75 -17.45 12.11
C CYS A 127 0.36 -17.57 11.48
N ALA A 128 0.26 -17.06 10.26
CA ALA A 128 -0.89 -17.25 9.39
C ALA A 128 -0.43 -17.53 7.96
N LEU A 129 -1.24 -18.28 7.22
CA LEU A 129 -1.08 -18.53 5.80
C LEU A 129 -2.33 -18.05 5.07
N ASP A 130 -2.14 -17.09 4.18
CA ASP A 130 -3.16 -16.63 3.25
C ASP A 130 -3.02 -17.42 1.95
N VAL A 131 -4.14 -17.96 1.44
CA VAL A 131 -4.20 -18.72 0.18
C VAL A 131 -5.31 -18.14 -0.68
N VAL A 132 -5.01 -17.83 -1.94
CA VAL A 132 -5.97 -17.33 -2.90
C VAL A 132 -6.12 -18.35 -4.04
N LEU A 133 -7.34 -18.82 -4.23
CA LEU A 133 -7.69 -19.72 -5.30
C LEU A 133 -8.48 -18.96 -6.37
N TYR A 134 -8.13 -19.14 -7.63
CA TYR A 134 -8.96 -18.69 -8.76
C TYR A 134 -9.51 -19.90 -9.51
N ARG A 135 -10.62 -19.72 -10.22
CA ARG A 135 -11.16 -20.76 -11.09
C ARG A 135 -10.34 -20.86 -12.36
N GLU A 136 -9.69 -22.00 -12.55
CA GLU A 136 -9.07 -22.39 -13.81
C GLU A 136 -9.93 -23.51 -14.42
N ASN A 137 -10.47 -23.29 -15.63
CA ASN A 137 -11.39 -24.24 -16.28
C ASN A 137 -12.54 -24.70 -15.35
N ARG A 138 -13.17 -23.74 -14.66
CA ARG A 138 -14.24 -23.92 -13.64
C ARG A 138 -13.82 -24.60 -12.33
N THR A 139 -12.56 -25.00 -12.19
CA THR A 139 -12.04 -25.67 -11.00
C THR A 139 -11.14 -24.72 -10.20
N PRO A 140 -11.38 -24.50 -8.90
CA PRO A 140 -10.50 -23.67 -8.07
C PRO A 140 -9.08 -24.28 -7.98
N ARG A 141 -8.09 -23.43 -8.25
CA ARG A 141 -6.65 -23.75 -8.16
C ARG A 141 -5.96 -22.63 -7.40
N VAL A 142 -4.99 -22.98 -6.56
CA VAL A 142 -4.19 -21.98 -5.84
C VAL A 142 -3.39 -21.15 -6.86
N ALA A 143 -3.66 -19.86 -6.93
CA ALA A 143 -2.90 -18.93 -7.75
C ALA A 143 -1.85 -18.17 -6.94
N TRP A 144 -2.07 -18.05 -5.62
CA TRP A 144 -1.17 -17.33 -4.73
C TRP A 144 -1.26 -17.88 -3.30
N ALA A 145 -0.14 -17.86 -2.59
CA ALA A 145 -0.05 -18.18 -1.18
C ALA A 145 1.10 -17.40 -0.53
N ALA A 146 0.92 -16.98 0.72
CA ALA A 146 2.01 -16.37 1.51
C ALA A 146 1.85 -16.66 3.00
N ALA A 147 2.98 -17.06 3.62
CA ALA A 147 3.07 -17.21 5.06
C ALA A 147 3.53 -15.90 5.70
N ARG A 148 2.96 -15.59 6.86
CA ARG A 148 3.30 -14.39 7.63
C ARG A 148 3.37 -14.71 9.11
N ALA A 149 4.37 -14.17 9.78
CA ALA A 149 4.47 -14.27 11.23
C ALA A 149 3.31 -13.53 11.90
N SER A 150 2.88 -14.03 13.06
CA SER A 150 1.99 -13.34 13.97
C SER A 150 2.83 -12.81 15.14
N GLY A 151 2.75 -11.52 15.43
CA GLY A 151 3.54 -10.88 16.49
C GLY A 151 4.93 -10.41 16.05
N THR A 152 5.86 -10.31 17.01
CA THR A 152 7.20 -9.69 16.80
C THR A 152 8.31 -10.69 16.46
N GLN A 153 8.06 -11.98 16.64
CA GLN A 153 9.07 -13.01 16.40
C GLN A 153 9.21 -13.31 14.90
N ARG A 154 10.44 -13.30 14.39
CA ARG A 154 10.69 -13.74 13.01
C ARG A 154 10.35 -15.21 12.86
N ARG A 155 9.64 -15.55 11.79
CA ARG A 155 9.32 -16.93 11.43
C ARG A 155 9.69 -17.19 9.97
N THR A 156 10.20 -18.39 9.71
CA THR A 156 10.40 -18.88 8.35
C THR A 156 9.09 -19.43 7.82
N GLU A 157 8.96 -19.42 6.51
CA GLU A 157 7.81 -19.99 5.81
C GLU A 157 7.61 -21.48 6.13
N ALA A 158 8.68 -22.27 6.02
CA ALA A 158 8.67 -23.70 6.36
C ALA A 158 8.24 -23.95 7.81
N GLY A 159 8.68 -23.09 8.74
CA GLY A 159 8.29 -23.18 10.15
C GLY A 159 6.80 -22.89 10.35
N CYS A 160 6.24 -21.93 9.60
CA CYS A 160 4.80 -21.67 9.63
C CYS A 160 3.99 -22.85 9.09
N LEU A 161 4.37 -23.39 7.93
CA LEU A 161 3.67 -24.54 7.34
C LEU A 161 3.72 -25.78 8.24
N SER A 162 4.86 -26.02 8.91
CA SER A 162 4.99 -27.11 9.87
C SER A 162 4.09 -26.93 11.10
N GLU A 163 3.98 -25.70 11.61
CA GLU A 163 3.06 -25.37 12.72
C GLU A 163 1.60 -25.61 12.32
N LEU A 164 1.20 -25.19 11.12
CA LEU A 164 -0.17 -25.35 10.62
C LEU A 164 -0.58 -26.81 10.40
N VAL A 165 0.35 -27.69 10.02
CA VAL A 165 0.06 -29.13 9.84
C VAL A 165 0.04 -29.89 11.17
N SER A 166 0.66 -29.36 12.21
CA SER A 166 0.77 -30.01 13.52
C SER A 166 -0.35 -29.63 14.50
N GLY A 167 -1.14 -28.60 14.19
CA GLY A 167 -2.25 -28.10 15.02
C GLY A 167 -3.58 -28.72 14.63
#